data_AF-A0A6A7KFB5-F1
#
_entry.id   AF-A0A6A7KFB5-F1
#
_cell.length_a   1.000
_cell.length_b   1.000
_cell.length_c   1.000
_cell.angle_alpha   90.00
_cell.angle_beta   90.00
_cell.angle_gamma   90.00
#
_symmetry.space_group_name_H-M   'P 1'
#
loop_
_entity.id
_entity.type
_entity.pdbx_description
1 polymer ?
#
loop_
_entity_poly.entity_id
_entity_poly.type
_entity_poly.pdbx_seq_one_letter_code
_entity_poly.pdbx_strand_id
1 'polypeptide(L)'
;MEAKNANLSEIGAKYPSLIPLGVEILKAKAKEACITRSNHRPFIRENQKTRELELVIPLASLSKLEKCVLEAVGFPKRPVRVGDAMIIAIVVGLSELGQIDQELMQMLRTLYYTPTC
;
A
#
# COMPACT_ATOMS: atom_id res chain seq x y z
N MET A 1 -18.91 -1.11 -2.66
CA MET A 1 -17.57 -0.94 -3.27
C MET A 1 -17.38 0.47 -3.88
N GLU A 2 -18.37 1.37 -3.78
CA GLU A 2 -18.40 2.67 -4.50
C GLU A 2 -17.66 3.84 -3.84
N ALA A 3 -17.47 3.84 -2.51
CA ALA A 3 -16.93 5.01 -1.80
C ALA A 3 -15.44 5.32 -2.08
N LYS A 4 -14.65 4.34 -2.55
CA LYS A 4 -13.20 4.51 -2.83
C LYS A 4 -12.93 5.17 -4.19
N ASN A 5 -13.68 4.78 -5.22
CA ASN A 5 -13.53 5.36 -6.56
C ASN A 5 -13.94 6.83 -6.62
N ALA A 6 -14.91 7.24 -5.79
CA ALA A 6 -15.31 8.63 -5.65
C ALA A 6 -14.17 9.53 -5.11
N ASN A 7 -13.39 9.04 -4.14
CA ASN A 7 -12.28 9.81 -3.55
C ASN A 7 -11.10 10.01 -4.52
N LEU A 8 -10.67 8.95 -5.21
CA LEU A 8 -9.61 9.06 -6.22
C LEU A 8 -9.99 10.02 -7.36
N SER A 9 -11.26 10.01 -7.77
CA SER A 9 -11.82 10.92 -8.77
C SER A 9 -11.80 12.38 -8.33
N GLU A 10 -12.25 12.70 -7.10
CA GLU A 10 -12.31 14.08 -6.60
C GLU A 10 -10.92 14.68 -6.32
N ILE A 11 -10.01 13.89 -5.74
CA ILE A 11 -8.62 14.33 -5.53
C ILE A 11 -7.86 14.42 -6.85
N GLY A 12 -8.07 13.49 -7.78
CA GLY A 12 -7.53 13.57 -9.14
C GLY A 12 -8.01 14.81 -9.90
N ALA A 13 -9.23 15.26 -9.65
CA ALA A 13 -9.77 16.49 -10.23
C ALA A 13 -9.15 17.77 -9.63
N LYS A 14 -8.87 17.78 -8.32
CA LYS A 14 -8.33 18.97 -7.63
C LYS A 14 -6.80 19.07 -7.65
N TYR A 15 -6.11 17.93 -7.61
CA TYR A 15 -4.66 17.81 -7.57
C TYR A 15 -4.20 16.60 -8.40
N PRO A 16 -4.25 16.69 -9.74
CA PRO A 16 -3.99 15.56 -10.64
C PRO A 16 -2.59 14.96 -10.49
N SER A 17 -1.61 15.74 -10.03
CA SER A 17 -0.23 15.29 -9.79
C SER A 17 -0.06 14.41 -8.55
N LEU A 18 -1.03 14.36 -7.63
CA LEU A 18 -0.91 13.52 -6.42
C LEU A 18 -1.10 12.04 -6.72
N ILE A 19 -1.93 11.68 -7.71
CA ILE A 19 -2.13 10.29 -8.12
C ILE A 19 -0.82 9.64 -8.58
N PRO A 20 -0.10 10.18 -9.60
CA PRO A 20 1.16 9.59 -10.04
C PRO A 20 2.22 9.58 -8.93
N LEU A 21 2.29 10.62 -8.10
CA LEU A 21 3.20 10.64 -6.95
C LEU A 21 2.86 9.53 -5.93
N GLY A 22 1.56 9.30 -5.66
CA GLY A 22 1.11 8.20 -4.80
C GLY A 22 1.52 6.84 -5.36
N VAL A 23 1.43 6.64 -6.67
CA VAL A 23 1.89 5.42 -7.34
C VAL A 23 3.40 5.24 -7.21
N GLU A 24 4.19 6.29 -7.42
CA GLU A 24 5.64 6.24 -7.25
C GLU A 24 6.05 5.88 -5.83
N ILE A 25 5.38 6.46 -4.82
CA ILE A 25 5.60 6.12 -3.42
C ILE A 25 5.28 4.64 -3.18
N LEU A 26 4.15 4.14 -3.68
CA LEU A 26 3.81 2.72 -3.53
C LEU A 26 4.83 1.80 -4.21
N LYS A 27 5.30 2.14 -5.42
CA LYS A 27 6.37 1.39 -6.11
C LYS A 27 7.66 1.38 -5.30
N ALA A 28 8.05 2.51 -4.72
CA ALA A 28 9.23 2.58 -3.85
C ALA A 28 9.08 1.69 -2.61
N LYS A 29 7.93 1.76 -1.92
CA LYS A 29 7.67 0.96 -0.72
C LYS A 29 7.50 -0.53 -1.03
N ALA A 30 6.97 -0.89 -2.20
CA ALA A 30 6.92 -2.27 -2.66
C ALA A 30 8.34 -2.83 -2.86
N LYS A 31 9.26 -2.08 -3.47
CA LYS A 31 10.66 -2.49 -3.63
C LYS A 31 11.39 -2.66 -2.29
N GLU A 32 11.01 -1.90 -1.28
CA GLU A 32 11.54 -2.05 0.07
C GLU A 32 10.91 -3.25 0.82
N ALA A 33 9.82 -3.83 0.34
CA ALA A 33 9.04 -4.79 1.11
C ALA A 33 9.72 -6.16 1.26
N CYS A 34 9.54 -6.78 2.43
CA CYS A 34 9.94 -8.17 2.71
C CYS A 34 8.71 -9.07 2.91
N ILE A 35 8.93 -10.39 2.94
CA ILE A 35 7.87 -11.35 3.34
C ILE A 35 7.78 -11.41 4.88
N THR A 36 8.89 -11.16 5.58
CA THR A 36 8.89 -11.09 7.05
C THR A 36 8.14 -9.86 7.52
N ARG A 37 7.16 -10.07 8.41
CA ARG A 37 6.36 -8.99 8.98
C ARG A 37 7.23 -8.11 9.88
N SER A 38 7.10 -6.79 9.73
CA SER A 38 7.90 -5.81 10.46
C SER A 38 7.07 -4.62 10.90
N ASN A 39 7.44 -4.03 12.04
CA ASN A 39 6.82 -2.80 12.55
C ASN A 39 7.39 -1.53 11.88
N HIS A 40 8.52 -1.66 11.18
CA HIS A 40 9.31 -0.52 10.70
C HIS A 40 9.59 -0.56 9.20
N ARG A 41 9.41 -1.73 8.57
CA ARG A 41 9.66 -1.93 7.14
C ARG A 41 8.37 -2.36 6.44
N PRO A 42 8.11 -1.92 5.20
CA PRO A 42 7.02 -2.47 4.41
C PRO A 42 7.13 -3.99 4.29
N PHE A 43 6.00 -4.67 4.20
CA PHE A 43 5.98 -6.12 4.01
C PHE A 43 4.75 -6.57 3.22
N ILE A 44 4.88 -7.71 2.56
CA ILE A 44 3.79 -8.35 1.82
C ILE A 44 3.20 -9.46 2.68
N ARG A 45 1.87 -9.57 2.69
CA ARG A 45 1.18 -10.68 3.34
C ARG A 45 0.00 -11.15 2.51
N GLU A 46 -0.42 -12.38 2.74
CA GLU A 46 -1.74 -12.85 2.32
C GLU A 46 -2.76 -12.52 3.42
N ASN A 47 -3.86 -11.89 3.04
CA ASN A 47 -5.02 -11.71 3.90
C ASN A 47 -5.71 -13.07 4.12
N GLN A 48 -5.77 -13.52 5.38
CA GLN A 48 -6.31 -14.84 5.71
C GLN A 48 -7.80 -15.01 5.37
N LYS A 49 -8.57 -13.92 5.31
CA LYS A 49 -10.01 -13.95 5.01
C LYS A 49 -10.27 -13.92 3.51
N THR A 50 -9.60 -13.03 2.79
CA THR A 50 -9.86 -12.78 1.36
C THR A 50 -8.94 -13.56 0.43
N ARG A 51 -7.86 -14.15 0.96
CA ARG A 51 -6.77 -14.78 0.17
C ARG A 51 -6.06 -13.82 -0.79
N GLU A 52 -6.25 -12.52 -0.60
CA GLU A 52 -5.64 -11.49 -1.40
C GLU A 52 -4.26 -11.13 -0.85
N LEU A 53 -3.29 -10.88 -1.75
CA LEU A 53 -2.02 -10.29 -1.35
C LEU A 53 -2.23 -8.82 -0.98
N GLU A 54 -1.62 -8.40 0.11
CA GLU A 54 -1.65 -7.03 0.61
C GLU A 54 -0.23 -6.52 0.78
N LEU A 55 0.01 -5.30 0.31
CA LEU A 55 1.15 -4.50 0.72
C LEU A 55 0.81 -3.79 2.03
N VAL A 56 1.57 -4.04 3.09
CA VAL A 56 1.44 -3.37 4.37
C VAL A 56 2.61 -2.41 4.54
N ILE A 57 2.30 -1.13 4.72
CA ILE A 57 3.29 -0.05 4.87
C ILE A 57 3.12 0.56 6.26
N PRO A 58 3.96 0.21 7.24
CA PRO A 58 3.93 0.83 8.56
C PRO A 58 4.06 2.35 8.46
N LEU A 59 3.29 3.12 9.25
CA LEU A 59 3.46 4.58 9.26
C LEU A 59 4.85 5.03 9.71
N ALA A 60 5.57 4.19 10.44
CA ALA A 60 6.96 4.45 10.83
C ALA A 60 7.92 4.44 9.63
N SER A 61 7.59 3.77 8.53
CA SER A 61 8.42 3.69 7.32
C SER A 61 8.13 4.79 6.30
N LEU A 62 7.24 5.73 6.66
CA LEU A 62 6.83 6.85 5.81
C LEU A 62 7.28 8.17 6.41
N SER A 63 7.83 9.03 5.56
CA SER A 63 8.00 10.46 5.79
C SER A 63 6.65 11.16 5.96
N LYS A 64 6.68 12.41 6.46
CA LYS A 64 5.47 13.23 6.62
C LYS A 64 4.79 13.49 5.28
N LEU A 65 5.57 13.71 4.21
CA LEU A 65 5.04 13.95 2.87
C LEU A 65 4.34 12.71 2.33
N GLU A 66 4.98 11.54 2.40
CA GLU A 66 4.40 10.30 1.89
C GLU A 66 3.06 9.96 2.59
N LYS A 67 2.97 10.20 3.90
CA LYS A 67 1.71 10.05 4.66
C LYS A 67 0.60 10.91 4.09
N CYS A 68 0.88 12.22 3.94
CA CYS A 68 -0.09 13.17 3.41
C CYS A 68 -0.52 12.80 1.99
N VAL A 69 0.41 12.41 1.11
CA VAL A 69 0.08 12.03 -0.26
C VAL A 69 -0.79 10.78 -0.29
N LEU A 70 -0.40 9.71 0.41
CA LEU A 70 -1.14 8.46 0.40
C LEU A 70 -2.55 8.61 1.03
N GLU A 71 -2.69 9.40 2.08
CA GLU A 71 -4.00 9.74 2.66
C GLU A 71 -4.84 10.55 1.67
N ALA A 72 -4.24 11.56 1.03
CA ALA A 72 -4.92 12.39 0.05
C ALA A 72 -5.38 11.59 -1.16
N VAL A 73 -4.63 10.58 -1.64
CA VAL A 73 -5.09 9.73 -2.75
C VAL A 73 -6.03 8.60 -2.32
N GLY A 74 -6.49 8.60 -1.06
CA GLY A 74 -7.54 7.70 -0.59
C GLY A 74 -7.07 6.38 0.01
N PHE A 75 -5.81 6.28 0.45
CA PHE A 75 -5.31 5.12 1.22
C PHE A 75 -5.41 5.38 2.73
N PRO A 76 -6.44 4.86 3.42
CA PRO A 76 -6.63 5.14 4.84
C PRO A 76 -5.64 4.36 5.71
N LYS A 77 -5.27 4.99 6.83
CA LYS A 77 -4.58 4.34 7.95
C LYS A 77 -5.46 3.28 8.60
N ARG A 78 -4.89 2.13 8.91
CA ARG A 78 -5.60 1.03 9.59
C ARG A 78 -4.71 0.39 10.66
N PRO A 79 -5.29 -0.10 11.77
CA PRO A 79 -4.58 -0.91 12.73
C PRO A 79 -4.29 -2.30 12.14
N VAL A 80 -3.06 -2.78 12.29
CA VAL A 80 -2.60 -4.07 11.78
C VAL A 80 -1.86 -4.81 12.88
N ARG A 81 -2.20 -6.09 13.08
CA ARG A 81 -1.47 -6.97 14.01
C ARG A 81 -0.20 -7.53 13.37
N VAL A 82 0.93 -7.36 14.04
CA VAL A 82 2.24 -7.88 13.67
C VAL A 82 2.83 -8.59 14.89
N GLY A 83 2.80 -9.93 14.88
CA GLY A 83 3.12 -10.74 16.06
C GLY A 83 2.18 -10.39 17.21
N ASP A 84 2.76 -9.95 18.32
CA ASP A 84 2.01 -9.52 19.51
C ASP A 84 1.69 -8.02 19.53
N ALA A 85 2.23 -7.24 18.60
CA ALA A 85 2.04 -5.80 18.53
C ALA A 85 0.90 -5.40 17.58
N MET A 86 0.27 -4.27 17.87
CA MET A 86 -0.60 -3.55 16.95
C MET A 86 0.13 -2.31 16.44
N ILE A 87 0.22 -2.17 15.12
CA ILE A 87 0.79 -0.99 14.47
C ILE A 87 -0.28 -0.25 13.66
N ILE A 88 -0.05 1.03 13.35
CA ILE A 88 -0.82 1.73 12.34
C ILE A 88 -0.06 1.65 11.01
N ALA A 89 -0.74 1.22 9.96
CA ALA A 89 -0.18 1.05 8.63
C ALA A 89 -1.18 1.48 7.56
N ILE A 90 -0.66 1.73 6.36
CA ILE A 90 -1.46 1.75 5.14
C ILE A 90 -1.45 0.33 4.58
N VAL A 91 -2.62 -0.18 4.21
CA VAL A 91 -2.80 -1.54 3.67
C VAL A 91 -3.45 -1.43 2.31
N VAL A 92 -2.76 -1.91 1.27
CA VAL A 92 -3.24 -1.85 -0.11
C VAL A 92 -3.33 -3.26 -0.66
N GLY A 93 -4.53 -3.65 -1.10
CA GLY A 93 -4.79 -4.97 -1.69
C GLY A 93 -4.31 -5.04 -3.13
N LEU A 94 -3.93 -6.24 -3.58
CA LEU A 94 -3.46 -6.50 -4.95
C LEU A 94 -4.45 -6.05 -6.03
N SER A 95 -5.76 -6.25 -5.80
CA SER A 95 -6.81 -5.80 -6.72
C SER A 95 -6.89 -4.28 -6.79
N GLU A 96 -6.70 -3.60 -5.66
CA GLU A 96 -6.65 -2.12 -5.60
C GLU A 96 -5.42 -1.59 -6.32
N LEU A 97 -4.25 -2.22 -6.14
CA LEU A 97 -3.04 -1.87 -6.88
C LEU A 97 -3.25 -2.02 -8.40
N GLY A 98 -3.88 -3.11 -8.85
CA GLY A 98 -4.12 -3.37 -10.27
C GLY A 98 -5.09 -2.41 -10.95
N GLN A 99 -5.99 -1.76 -10.20
CA GLN A 99 -6.86 -0.70 -10.70
C GLN A 99 -6.11 0.61 -10.93
N ILE A 100 -5.04 0.84 -10.17
CA ILE A 100 -4.26 2.09 -10.20
C ILE A 100 -3.07 1.96 -11.15
N ASP A 101 -2.32 0.87 -11.06
CA ASP A 101 -1.11 0.63 -11.83
C ASP A 101 -0.83 -0.88 -11.96
N GLN A 102 -0.93 -1.40 -13.19
CA GLN A 102 -0.73 -2.83 -13.48
C GLN A 102 0.70 -3.30 -13.19
N GLU A 103 1.70 -2.43 -13.36
CA GLU A 103 3.11 -2.77 -13.09
C GLU A 103 3.31 -3.02 -11.59
N LEU A 104 2.73 -2.18 -10.73
CA LEU A 104 2.78 -2.30 -9.28
C LEU A 104 2.12 -3.60 -8.80
N MET A 105 0.99 -4.00 -9.40
CA MET A 105 0.37 -5.30 -9.13
C MET A 105 1.31 -6.46 -9.47
N GLN A 106 1.94 -6.42 -10.65
CA GLN A 106 2.87 -7.47 -11.07
C GLN A 106 4.12 -7.51 -10.20
N MET A 107 4.66 -6.34 -9.84
CA MET A 107 5.80 -6.22 -8.92
C MET A 107 5.50 -6.89 -7.58
N LEU A 108 4.31 -6.66 -7.01
CA LEU A 108 3.93 -7.28 -5.75
C LEU A 108 3.86 -8.82 -5.85
N ARG A 109 3.30 -9.35 -6.95
CA ARG A 109 3.26 -10.79 -7.21
C ARG A 109 4.67 -11.37 -7.31
N THR A 110 5.53 -10.74 -8.11
CA THR A 110 6.92 -11.19 -8.28
C THR A 110 7.66 -11.21 -6.95
N LEU A 111 7.54 -10.16 -6.14
CA LEU A 111 8.19 -10.09 -4.82
C LEU A 111 7.71 -11.16 -3.84
N TYR A 112 6.44 -11.55 -3.92
CA TYR A 112 5.88 -12.59 -3.05
C TYR A 112 6.33 -14.01 -3.47
N TYR A 113 6.37 -14.29 -4.77
CA TYR A 113 6.72 -15.63 -5.29
C TYR A 113 8.23 -15.83 -5.52
N THR A 114 9.01 -14.75 -5.51
CA THR A 114 10.47 -14.79 -5.62
C THR A 114 11.09 -14.07 -4.41
N PRO A 115 11.15 -14.72 -3.23
CA PRO A 115 11.64 -14.08 -2.01
C PRO A 115 13.10 -13.68 -2.17
N THR A 116 13.39 -12.38 -2.11
CA THR A 116 14.76 -11.85 -2.18
C THR A 116 15.35 -11.50 -0.81
N CYS A 117 14.58 -11.70 0.28
CA CYS A 117 15.00 -11.41 1.65
C CYS A 117 14.15 -12.12 2.69
#